data_AF-A0A955TW60-F1
#
_entry.id   AF-A0A955TW60-F1
#
_cell.length_a   1.000
_cell.length_b   1.000
_cell.length_c   1.000
_cell.angle_alpha   90.00
_cell.angle_beta   90.00
_cell.angle_gamma   90.00
#
_symmetry.space_group_name_H-M   'P 1'
#
loop_
_entity.id
_entity.type
_entity.pdbx_description
1 polymer ?
#
loop_
_entity_poly.entity_id
_entity_poly.type
_entity_poly.pdbx_seq_one_letter_code
_entity_poly.pdbx_strand_id
1 'polypeptide(L)'
;MSNSRATYFPQTGQNFQIGWFAFGVLAAVLTLFFTYQENLQRLAATWVGNENYGHGLFVPFIAIYLAWLKKDDLITYYGKGSWLGPFIVVLGVILLFFGKLGTLFVIQDLSLWVTIVGLVLSVIGIQGTKSLVFPLCLLLVTIPLPQFLYQGLTWQLRLISSNLGVGCLQLVGITAFQDGNVIDLGPIQLQVVEACSGLRFLFPLMTLALLSAYFFKDRMWKRILLFLSSIPISILLNGFRIGVIGLLVEMWGRGAADGFLHLFEGWVVFVFGLGLLGVEMWILKKICPIQQSIAPFTERDKNPEIVTSPTPHLELRDQGPIRFPWAFVTALGIIISLGMVSNQLDAREEMASPRQTFLDFPLVIKSWEGRTSALDQQYIDVLRFDDYFLADYRDTVNPDHPINLYVAYYKSQRSGQSIHSPKSCIPGGGWTITSSKTISIPTQTGQSFDANEVMITKDDTRQLVLYWFQQRQRIQTNEYLVKLFLLWDSLTRGRTDGALIRLTAMIPPNEDEAAVRQQLIQFAKLIQPTLAPYLPN
;
A
#
# COMPACT_ATOMS: atom_id res chain seq x y z
N MET A 1 71.56 13.82 27.21
CA MET A 1 70.34 13.09 27.61
C MET A 1 69.25 14.11 27.92
N SER A 2 68.36 14.36 26.97
CA SER A 2 67.20 15.25 27.12
C SER A 2 65.96 14.38 26.91
N ASN A 3 65.15 14.25 27.95
CA ASN A 3 64.02 13.35 28.03
C ASN A 3 62.75 14.15 27.71
N SER A 4 62.28 14.12 26.45
CA SER A 4 61.02 14.74 26.06
C SER A 4 59.84 13.84 26.42
N ARG A 5 59.13 14.17 27.51
CA ARG A 5 57.82 13.62 27.82
C ARG A 5 56.83 14.02 26.73
N ALA A 6 56.40 13.06 25.92
CA ALA A 6 55.22 13.21 25.08
C ALA A 6 53.98 13.27 25.98
N THR A 7 53.43 14.47 26.15
CA THR A 7 52.11 14.68 26.75
C THR A 7 51.04 14.16 25.79
N TYR A 8 50.42 13.04 26.16
CA TYR A 8 49.15 12.59 25.58
C TYR A 8 48.05 13.62 25.90
N PHE A 9 47.62 14.41 24.91
CA PHE A 9 46.40 15.20 25.03
C PHE A 9 45.16 14.26 24.93
N PRO A 10 44.10 14.52 25.70
CA PRO A 10 42.99 13.58 25.87
C PRO A 10 42.05 13.55 24.65
N GLN A 11 41.38 12.40 24.48
CA GLN A 11 40.32 12.07 23.51
C GLN A 11 39.03 12.94 23.59
N THR A 12 39.10 14.14 24.16
CA THR A 12 37.95 15.03 24.42
C THR A 12 37.26 15.51 23.15
N GLY A 13 37.99 15.64 22.04
CA GLY A 13 37.44 16.06 20.74
C GLY A 13 36.51 15.02 20.09
N GLN A 14 36.82 13.72 20.19
CA GLN A 14 35.99 12.65 19.59
C GLN A 14 34.66 12.47 20.32
N ASN A 15 34.65 12.49 21.66
CA ASN A 15 33.41 12.37 22.44
C ASN A 15 32.46 13.56 22.20
N PHE A 16 33.00 14.77 22.00
CA PHE A 16 32.21 15.96 21.67
C PHE A 16 31.58 15.86 20.26
N GLN A 17 32.33 15.33 19.28
CA GLN A 17 31.86 15.14 17.91
C GLN A 17 30.76 14.08 17.77
N ILE A 18 30.87 12.98 18.52
CA ILE A 18 29.83 11.94 18.60
C ILE A 18 28.53 12.50 19.18
N GLY A 19 28.62 13.39 20.17
CA GLY A 19 27.47 14.07 20.77
C GLY A 19 26.67 14.92 19.76
N TRP A 20 27.35 15.70 18.92
CA TRP A 20 26.68 16.51 17.89
C TRP A 20 26.04 15.66 16.80
N PHE A 21 26.70 14.59 16.35
CA PHE A 21 26.08 13.65 15.40
C PHE A 21 24.80 13.04 15.97
N ALA A 22 24.85 12.53 17.20
CA ALA A 22 23.70 11.95 17.89
C ALA A 22 22.57 12.97 18.06
N PHE A 23 22.90 14.22 18.40
CA PHE A 23 21.93 15.31 18.50
C PHE A 23 21.23 15.59 17.15
N GLY A 24 21.97 15.57 16.04
CA GLY A 24 21.40 15.80 14.70
C GLY A 24 20.47 14.69 14.27
N VAL A 25 20.86 13.44 14.51
CA VAL A 25 20.01 12.27 14.25
C VAL A 25 18.75 12.36 15.11
N LEU A 26 18.88 12.68 16.40
CA LEU A 26 17.73 12.85 17.30
C LEU A 26 16.80 13.98 16.81
N ALA A 27 17.35 15.12 16.42
CA ALA A 27 16.57 16.24 15.87
C ALA A 27 15.82 15.85 14.59
N ALA A 28 16.46 15.12 13.67
CA ALA A 28 15.80 14.61 12.47
C ALA A 28 14.68 13.62 12.80
N VAL A 29 14.92 12.67 13.71
CA VAL A 29 13.91 11.68 14.13
C VAL A 29 12.72 12.36 14.78
N LEU A 30 12.95 13.30 15.71
CA LEU A 30 11.88 14.05 16.38
C LEU A 30 11.09 14.90 15.39
N THR A 31 11.77 15.55 14.44
CA THR A 31 11.14 16.37 13.40
C THR A 31 10.27 15.51 12.49
N LEU A 32 10.77 14.35 12.03
CA LEU A 32 9.99 13.40 11.24
C LEU A 32 8.79 12.88 12.03
N PHE A 33 8.97 12.51 13.30
CA PHE A 33 7.88 12.02 14.14
C PHE A 33 6.78 13.08 14.34
N PHE A 34 7.16 14.34 14.57
CA PHE A 34 6.22 15.45 14.71
C PHE A 34 5.43 15.73 13.42
N THR A 35 6.09 15.72 12.26
CA THR A 35 5.44 16.02 10.97
C THR A 35 4.63 14.84 10.42
N TYR A 36 5.08 13.61 10.67
CA TYR A 36 4.51 12.37 10.10
C TYR A 36 3.80 11.48 11.14
N GLN A 37 3.38 12.04 12.27
CA GLN A 37 2.80 11.27 13.38
C GLN A 37 1.66 10.35 12.93
N GLU A 38 0.65 10.89 12.24
CA GLU A 38 -0.51 10.12 11.76
C GLU A 38 -0.11 9.03 10.76
N ASN A 39 0.82 9.35 9.85
CA ASN A 39 1.33 8.43 8.85
C ASN A 39 2.07 7.25 9.49
N LEU A 40 2.96 7.55 10.43
CA LEU A 40 3.74 6.54 11.15
C LEU A 40 2.83 5.65 11.99
N GLN A 41 1.82 6.21 12.65
CA GLN A 41 0.82 5.44 13.38
C GLN A 41 0.03 4.51 12.44
N ARG A 42 -0.40 4.99 11.27
CA ARG A 42 -1.10 4.18 10.26
C ARG A 42 -0.21 3.08 9.69
N LEU A 43 1.04 3.38 9.34
CA LEU A 43 2.01 2.40 8.86
C LEU A 43 2.29 1.35 9.93
N ALA A 44 2.53 1.74 11.18
CA ALA A 44 2.72 0.82 12.30
C ALA A 44 1.49 -0.05 12.55
N ALA A 45 0.29 0.53 12.53
CA ALA A 45 -0.96 -0.23 12.64
C ALA A 45 -1.13 -1.22 11.48
N THR A 46 -0.69 -0.87 10.27
CA THR A 46 -0.70 -1.78 9.12
C THR A 46 0.30 -2.92 9.30
N TRP A 47 1.53 -2.63 9.73
CA TRP A 47 2.57 -3.65 9.93
C TRP A 47 2.22 -4.63 11.06
N VAL A 48 1.51 -4.17 12.10
CA VAL A 48 1.12 -5.01 13.24
C VAL A 48 -0.23 -5.69 13.03
N GLY A 49 -1.20 -4.98 12.46
CA GLY A 49 -2.58 -5.47 12.31
C GLY A 49 -2.84 -6.27 11.04
N ASN A 50 -2.04 -6.08 9.98
CA ASN A 50 -2.20 -6.83 8.72
C ASN A 50 -1.10 -7.89 8.61
N GLU A 51 -1.51 -9.16 8.67
CA GLU A 51 -0.61 -10.31 8.59
C GLU A 51 0.25 -10.34 7.31
N ASN A 52 -0.21 -9.73 6.21
CA ASN A 52 0.53 -9.67 4.95
C ASN A 52 1.71 -8.69 4.99
N TYR A 53 1.66 -7.68 5.86
CA TYR A 53 2.67 -6.62 5.94
C TYR A 53 3.57 -6.71 7.19
N GLY A 54 3.55 -7.83 7.92
CA GLY A 54 4.37 -8.02 9.13
C GLY A 54 5.88 -7.83 8.92
N HIS A 55 6.39 -8.10 7.72
CA HIS A 55 7.79 -7.84 7.36
C HIS A 55 8.18 -6.35 7.44
N GLY A 56 7.21 -5.44 7.24
CA GLY A 56 7.42 -3.99 7.28
C GLY A 56 7.91 -3.48 8.62
N LEU A 57 7.63 -4.20 9.72
CA LEU A 57 8.15 -3.86 11.05
C LEU A 57 9.67 -4.02 11.14
N PHE A 58 10.24 -5.06 10.51
CA PHE A 58 11.67 -5.40 10.64
C PHE A 58 12.57 -4.62 9.66
N VAL A 59 12.03 -4.26 8.50
CA VAL A 59 12.81 -3.63 7.42
C VAL A 59 13.47 -2.31 7.83
N PRO A 60 12.83 -1.37 8.57
CA PRO A 60 13.50 -0.15 9.01
C PRO A 60 14.72 -0.42 9.89
N PHE A 61 14.64 -1.43 10.78
CA PHE A 61 15.78 -1.85 11.60
C PHE A 61 16.91 -2.45 10.76
N ILE A 62 16.56 -3.26 9.75
CA ILE A 62 17.55 -3.82 8.80
C ILE A 62 18.22 -2.69 8.01
N ALA A 63 17.45 -1.70 7.52
CA ALA A 63 18.00 -0.56 6.79
C ALA A 63 18.96 0.27 7.66
N ILE A 64 18.61 0.52 8.93
CA ILE A 64 19.49 1.20 9.91
C ILE A 64 20.77 0.38 10.15
N TYR A 65 20.64 -0.93 10.34
CA TYR A 65 21.79 -1.82 10.53
C TYR A 65 22.73 -1.83 9.31
N LEU A 66 22.18 -1.90 8.09
CA LEU A 66 22.96 -1.83 6.86
C LEU A 66 23.66 -0.48 6.68
N ALA A 67 23.03 0.62 7.10
CA ALA A 67 23.66 1.93 7.12
C ALA A 67 24.80 1.97 8.17
N TRP A 68 24.59 1.37 9.34
CA TRP A 68 25.60 1.28 10.40
C TRP A 68 26.82 0.45 10.00
N LEU A 69 26.65 -0.63 9.22
CA LEU A 69 27.76 -1.39 8.64
C LEU A 69 28.66 -0.56 7.73
N LYS A 70 28.17 0.57 7.21
CA LYS A 70 28.93 1.50 6.36
C LYS A 70 29.42 2.74 7.11
N LYS A 71 29.34 2.79 8.44
CA LYS A 71 29.68 3.99 9.24
C LYS A 71 31.08 4.56 8.94
N ASP A 72 32.07 3.70 8.71
CA ASP A 72 33.47 4.11 8.51
C ASP A 72 33.65 4.77 7.13
N ASP A 73 32.91 4.31 6.11
CA ASP A 73 32.84 4.98 4.81
C ASP A 73 32.07 6.30 4.91
N LEU A 74 30.94 6.30 5.63
CA LEU A 74 30.04 7.45 5.75
C LEU A 74 30.67 8.63 6.48
N ILE A 75 31.54 8.38 7.46
CA ILE A 75 32.22 9.44 8.21
C ILE A 75 33.08 10.31 7.29
N THR A 76 33.61 9.75 6.19
CA THR A 76 34.43 10.49 5.21
C THR A 76 33.62 11.48 4.37
N TYR A 77 32.30 11.28 4.29
CA TYR A 77 31.35 12.14 3.59
C TYR A 77 30.59 13.06 4.52
N TYR A 78 30.70 12.87 5.83
CA TYR A 78 30.01 13.69 6.81
C TYR A 78 30.43 15.16 6.69
N GLY A 79 29.46 16.07 6.75
CA GLY A 79 29.69 17.52 6.59
C GLY A 79 29.79 17.99 5.14
N LYS A 80 29.84 17.08 4.16
CA LYS A 80 29.76 17.39 2.72
C LYS A 80 28.32 17.39 2.21
N GLY A 81 27.41 17.91 3.03
CA GLY A 81 25.99 18.01 2.72
C GLY A 81 25.72 18.70 1.40
N SER A 82 24.70 18.24 0.66
CA SER A 82 24.32 18.83 -0.63
C SER A 82 23.06 19.69 -0.50
N TRP A 83 23.04 20.85 -1.16
CA TRP A 83 21.85 21.68 -1.30
C TRP A 83 20.73 21.04 -2.15
N LEU A 84 21.02 19.95 -2.86
CA LEU A 84 19.95 19.12 -3.43
C LEU A 84 19.10 18.47 -2.36
N GLY A 85 19.65 18.22 -1.16
CA GLY A 85 18.91 17.62 -0.05
C GLY A 85 17.67 18.42 0.36
N PRO A 86 17.79 19.72 0.70
CA PRO A 86 16.64 20.59 0.96
C PRO A 86 15.62 20.64 -0.17
N PHE A 87 16.07 20.65 -1.43
CA PHE A 87 15.15 20.63 -2.58
C PHE A 87 14.31 19.35 -2.62
N ILE A 88 14.95 18.19 -2.38
CA ILE A 88 14.25 16.90 -2.27
C ILE A 88 13.33 16.87 -1.04
N VAL A 89 13.72 17.50 0.07
CA VAL A 89 12.85 17.65 1.25
C VAL A 89 11.62 18.47 0.92
N VAL A 90 11.75 19.61 0.22
CA VAL A 90 10.60 20.41 -0.24
C VAL A 90 9.68 19.56 -1.10
N LEU A 91 10.21 18.78 -2.03
CA LEU A 91 9.41 17.85 -2.85
C LEU A 91 8.67 16.84 -1.97
N GLY A 92 9.34 16.24 -0.98
CA GLY A 92 8.71 15.34 -0.02
C GLY A 92 7.59 16.01 0.78
N VAL A 93 7.76 17.24 1.25
CA VAL A 93 6.69 17.93 1.98
C VAL A 93 5.54 18.35 1.05
N ILE A 94 5.82 18.74 -0.19
CA ILE A 94 4.78 18.98 -1.20
C ILE A 94 3.95 17.71 -1.44
N LEU A 95 4.61 16.55 -1.56
CA LEU A 95 3.92 15.26 -1.67
C LEU A 95 3.08 14.94 -0.44
N LEU A 96 3.57 15.24 0.78
CA LEU A 96 2.80 15.07 2.02
C LEU A 96 1.51 15.90 1.96
N PHE A 97 1.63 17.16 1.55
CA PHE A 97 0.52 18.10 1.44
C PHE A 97 -0.53 17.64 0.42
N PHE A 98 -0.09 17.26 -0.79
CA PHE A 98 -0.98 16.68 -1.81
C PHE A 98 -1.63 15.37 -1.34
N GLY A 99 -0.86 14.51 -0.67
CA GLY A 99 -1.36 13.25 -0.14
C GLY A 99 -2.41 13.42 0.96
N LYS A 100 -2.27 14.44 1.82
CA LYS A 100 -3.27 14.77 2.86
C LYS A 100 -4.54 15.33 2.24
N LEU A 101 -4.43 16.38 1.42
CA LEU A 101 -5.59 17.03 0.79
C LEU A 101 -6.34 16.13 -0.19
N GLY A 102 -5.63 15.21 -0.85
CA GLY A 102 -6.22 14.24 -1.77
C GLY A 102 -6.68 12.94 -1.11
N THR A 103 -6.48 12.75 0.20
CA THR A 103 -6.70 11.47 0.92
C THR A 103 -5.96 10.26 0.32
N LEU A 104 -4.75 10.48 -0.20
CA LEU A 104 -3.95 9.46 -0.87
C LEU A 104 -2.81 8.97 0.04
N PHE A 105 -3.10 7.98 0.89
CA PHE A 105 -2.15 7.47 1.89
C PHE A 105 -0.81 7.03 1.30
N VAL A 106 -0.82 6.33 0.17
CA VAL A 106 0.42 5.89 -0.49
C VAL A 106 1.31 7.07 -0.89
N ILE A 107 0.72 8.20 -1.31
CA ILE A 107 1.50 9.40 -1.62
C ILE A 107 2.13 9.97 -0.35
N GLN A 108 1.40 9.96 0.77
CA GLN A 108 1.93 10.42 2.05
C GLN A 108 3.05 9.50 2.59
N ASP A 109 2.98 8.19 2.34
CA ASP A 109 4.02 7.23 2.75
C ASP A 109 5.26 7.36 1.85
N LEU A 110 5.08 7.57 0.54
CA LEU A 110 6.15 7.92 -0.39
C LEU A 110 6.81 9.25 -0.02
N SER A 111 6.03 10.21 0.48
CA SER A 111 6.53 11.51 0.88
C SER A 111 7.51 11.40 2.06
N LEU A 112 7.22 10.55 3.05
CA LEU A 112 8.12 10.20 4.15
C LEU A 112 9.45 9.65 3.61
N TRP A 113 9.38 8.71 2.67
CA TRP A 113 10.57 8.15 2.04
C TRP A 113 11.40 9.21 1.29
N VAL A 114 10.76 10.06 0.48
CA VAL A 114 11.43 11.17 -0.23
C VAL A 114 12.08 12.13 0.76
N THR A 115 11.40 12.49 1.86
CA THR A 115 11.96 13.35 2.91
C THR A 115 13.18 12.71 3.59
N ILE A 116 13.15 11.40 3.88
CA ILE A 116 14.30 10.66 4.44
C ILE A 116 15.50 10.72 3.48
N VAL A 117 15.28 10.47 2.18
CA VAL A 117 16.34 10.57 1.15
C VAL A 117 16.93 11.98 1.10
N GLY A 118 16.07 13.01 1.14
CA GLY A 118 16.47 14.42 1.18
C GLY A 118 17.29 14.80 2.42
N LEU A 119 16.91 14.30 3.60
CA LEU A 119 17.67 14.47 4.84
C LEU A 119 19.05 13.81 4.75
N VAL A 120 19.14 12.58 4.26
CA VAL A 120 20.42 11.88 4.06
C VAL A 120 21.31 12.68 3.10
N LEU A 121 20.79 13.12 1.95
CA LEU A 121 21.51 13.97 1.00
C LEU A 121 22.00 15.28 1.64
N SER A 122 21.21 15.85 2.56
CA SER A 122 21.56 17.10 3.26
C SER A 122 22.72 16.92 4.24
N VAL A 123 22.94 15.71 4.77
CA VAL A 123 24.01 15.42 5.75
C VAL A 123 25.29 14.94 5.08
N ILE A 124 25.19 13.93 4.20
CA ILE A 124 26.36 13.22 3.63
C ILE A 124 26.57 13.47 2.13
N GLY A 125 25.71 14.26 1.49
CA GLY A 125 25.81 14.60 0.08
C GLY A 125 25.55 13.44 -0.88
N ILE A 126 25.73 13.68 -2.18
CA ILE A 126 25.40 12.73 -3.25
C ILE A 126 26.26 11.46 -3.16
N GLN A 127 27.56 11.62 -2.92
CA GLN A 127 28.51 10.50 -2.90
C GLN A 127 28.25 9.57 -1.70
N GLY A 128 28.02 10.12 -0.51
CA GLY A 128 27.62 9.31 0.65
C GLY A 128 26.27 8.63 0.44
N THR A 129 25.30 9.33 -0.16
CA THR A 129 23.97 8.77 -0.43
C THR A 129 24.03 7.60 -1.42
N LYS A 130 24.94 7.62 -2.40
CA LYS A 130 25.17 6.48 -3.31
C LYS A 130 25.53 5.19 -2.55
N SER A 131 26.28 5.31 -1.44
CA SER A 131 26.61 4.17 -0.58
C SER A 131 25.39 3.61 0.17
N LEU A 132 24.34 4.41 0.36
CA LEU A 132 23.10 4.06 1.05
C LEU A 132 21.90 3.78 0.14
N VAL A 133 22.09 3.73 -1.18
CA VAL A 133 20.99 3.48 -2.13
C VAL A 133 20.23 2.21 -1.79
N PHE A 134 20.92 1.12 -1.46
CA PHE A 134 20.25 -0.14 -1.12
C PHE A 134 19.41 -0.05 0.17
N PRO A 135 19.96 0.38 1.33
CA PRO A 135 19.15 0.62 2.53
C PRO A 135 17.95 1.56 2.29
N LEU A 136 18.13 2.63 1.51
CA LEU A 136 17.06 3.57 1.19
C LEU A 136 15.99 2.94 0.30
N CYS A 137 16.37 2.20 -0.74
CA CYS A 137 15.41 1.47 -1.58
C CYS A 137 14.68 0.36 -0.80
N LEU A 138 15.34 -0.28 0.17
CA LEU A 138 14.73 -1.31 1.01
C LEU A 138 13.54 -0.75 1.81
N LEU A 139 13.60 0.51 2.25
CA LEU A 139 12.48 1.17 2.95
C LEU A 139 11.22 1.28 2.08
N LEU A 140 11.33 1.36 0.74
CA LEU A 140 10.16 1.40 -0.15
C LEU A 140 9.31 0.13 -0.04
N VAL A 141 9.92 -1.01 0.29
CA VAL A 141 9.22 -2.29 0.42
C VAL A 141 8.25 -2.29 1.60
N THR A 142 8.46 -1.41 2.59
CA THR A 142 7.56 -1.28 3.76
C THR A 142 6.27 -0.52 3.46
N ILE A 143 6.24 0.21 2.35
CA ILE A 143 5.09 1.02 1.96
C ILE A 143 4.03 0.09 1.36
N PRO A 144 2.81 0.05 1.92
CA PRO A 144 1.77 -0.82 1.40
C PRO A 144 1.36 -0.40 -0.01
N LEU A 145 1.02 -1.39 -0.83
CA LEU A 145 0.54 -1.14 -2.18
C LEU A 145 -0.79 -0.36 -2.14
N PRO A 146 -1.05 0.51 -3.15
CA PRO A 146 -2.37 1.09 -3.36
C PRO A 146 -3.46 0.02 -3.33
N GLN A 147 -4.59 0.33 -2.70
CA GLN A 147 -5.68 -0.62 -2.46
C GLN A 147 -6.16 -1.34 -3.73
N PHE A 148 -6.26 -0.63 -4.85
CA PHE A 148 -6.65 -1.22 -6.13
C PHE A 148 -5.64 -2.26 -6.65
N LEU A 149 -4.34 -2.02 -6.49
CA LEU A 149 -3.29 -2.98 -6.83
C LEU A 149 -3.31 -4.16 -5.87
N TYR A 150 -3.44 -3.89 -4.58
CA TYR A 150 -3.49 -4.92 -3.55
C TYR A 150 -4.68 -5.87 -3.77
N GLN A 151 -5.88 -5.33 -3.97
CA GLN A 151 -7.09 -6.12 -4.22
C GLN A 151 -7.01 -6.87 -5.55
N GLY A 152 -6.54 -6.22 -6.62
CA GLY A 152 -6.33 -6.87 -7.91
C GLY A 152 -5.34 -8.04 -7.80
N LEU A 153 -4.20 -7.83 -7.17
CA LEU A 153 -3.20 -8.87 -6.95
C LEU A 153 -3.75 -10.01 -6.09
N THR A 154 -4.44 -9.68 -5.01
CA THR A 154 -5.08 -10.66 -4.11
C THR A 154 -6.05 -11.56 -4.86
N TRP A 155 -6.92 -10.98 -5.71
CA TRP A 155 -7.87 -11.73 -6.52
C TRP A 155 -7.17 -12.68 -7.51
N GLN A 156 -6.19 -12.17 -8.26
CA GLN A 156 -5.46 -12.98 -9.24
C GLN A 156 -4.70 -14.14 -8.58
N LEU A 157 -4.02 -13.87 -7.46
CA LEU A 157 -3.29 -14.90 -6.73
C LEU A 157 -4.21 -15.96 -6.12
N ARG A 158 -5.42 -15.59 -5.65
CA ARG A 158 -6.42 -16.58 -5.19
C ARG A 158 -6.85 -17.51 -6.31
N LEU A 159 -7.12 -16.97 -7.51
CA LEU A 159 -7.53 -17.78 -8.65
C LEU A 159 -6.43 -18.77 -9.06
N ILE A 160 -5.19 -18.28 -9.18
CA ILE A 160 -4.02 -19.11 -9.53
C ILE A 160 -3.77 -20.17 -8.45
N SER A 161 -3.78 -19.78 -7.17
CA SER A 161 -3.49 -20.71 -6.07
C SER A 161 -4.59 -21.76 -5.90
N SER A 162 -5.86 -21.39 -6.13
CA SER A 162 -6.98 -22.34 -6.13
C SER A 162 -6.84 -23.36 -7.25
N ASN A 163 -6.46 -22.91 -8.46
CA ASN A 163 -6.21 -23.79 -9.59
C ASN A 163 -5.07 -24.78 -9.31
N LEU A 164 -3.96 -24.29 -8.77
CA LEU A 164 -2.83 -25.14 -8.36
C LEU A 164 -3.22 -26.11 -7.23
N GLY A 165 -4.05 -25.68 -6.28
CA GLY A 165 -4.57 -26.52 -5.21
C GLY A 165 -5.46 -27.66 -5.74
N VAL A 166 -6.37 -27.36 -6.67
CA VAL A 166 -7.18 -28.37 -7.37
C VAL A 166 -6.29 -29.33 -8.16
N GLY A 167 -5.28 -28.82 -8.86
CA GLY A 167 -4.29 -29.67 -9.53
C GLY A 167 -3.59 -30.62 -8.57
N CYS A 168 -3.20 -30.16 -7.37
CA CYS A 168 -2.61 -31.02 -6.34
C CYS A 168 -3.56 -32.12 -5.86
N LEU A 169 -4.86 -31.83 -5.70
CA LEU A 169 -5.88 -32.80 -5.30
C LEU A 169 -6.12 -33.86 -6.39
N GLN A 170 -6.25 -33.41 -7.63
CA GLN A 170 -6.45 -34.28 -8.79
C GLN A 170 -5.26 -35.21 -9.01
N LEU A 171 -4.03 -34.75 -8.73
CA LEU A 171 -2.83 -35.59 -8.78
C LEU A 171 -2.86 -36.76 -7.79
N VAL A 172 -3.56 -36.62 -6.66
CA VAL A 172 -3.74 -37.67 -5.65
C VAL A 172 -5.01 -38.52 -5.92
N GLY A 173 -5.73 -38.22 -7.00
CA GLY A 173 -6.94 -38.94 -7.41
C GLY A 173 -8.24 -38.43 -6.78
N ILE A 174 -8.21 -37.26 -6.14
CA ILE A 174 -9.41 -36.63 -5.57
C ILE A 174 -10.13 -35.84 -6.65
N THR A 175 -11.44 -36.06 -6.77
CA THR A 175 -12.29 -35.30 -7.70
C THR A 175 -12.55 -33.93 -7.09
N ALA A 176 -11.95 -32.89 -7.67
CA ALA A 176 -12.10 -31.52 -7.22
C ALA A 176 -12.28 -30.60 -8.43
N PHE A 177 -13.19 -29.63 -8.32
CA PHE A 177 -13.43 -28.61 -9.35
C PHE A 177 -13.28 -27.22 -8.76
N GLN A 178 -12.82 -26.28 -9.59
CA GLN A 178 -12.71 -24.87 -9.21
C GLN A 178 -13.91 -24.11 -9.77
N ASP A 179 -14.62 -23.41 -8.90
CA ASP A 179 -15.58 -22.38 -9.28
C ASP A 179 -15.19 -21.05 -8.62
N GLY A 180 -14.62 -20.13 -9.40
CA GLY A 180 -14.05 -18.90 -8.87
C GLY A 180 -12.97 -19.14 -7.79
N ASN A 181 -13.25 -18.73 -6.56
CA ASN A 181 -12.41 -18.96 -5.37
C ASN A 181 -12.94 -20.07 -4.45
N VAL A 182 -13.89 -20.87 -4.91
CA VAL A 182 -14.43 -22.04 -4.22
C VAL A 182 -13.86 -23.30 -4.87
N ILE A 183 -13.39 -24.23 -4.04
CA ILE A 183 -12.97 -25.57 -4.43
C ILE A 183 -14.10 -26.52 -4.02
N ASP A 184 -14.74 -27.12 -5.02
CA ASP A 184 -15.82 -28.08 -4.83
C ASP A 184 -15.25 -29.50 -4.79
N LEU A 185 -15.41 -30.16 -3.63
CA LEU A 185 -15.05 -31.56 -3.41
C LEU A 185 -16.27 -32.49 -3.48
N GLY A 186 -17.46 -31.97 -3.81
CA GLY A 186 -18.74 -32.69 -3.81
C GLY A 186 -19.55 -32.38 -2.54
N PRO A 187 -19.48 -33.21 -1.48
CA PRO A 187 -20.24 -32.95 -0.25
C PRO A 187 -19.69 -31.76 0.56
N ILE A 188 -18.46 -31.33 0.31
CA ILE A 188 -17.80 -30.23 1.00
C ILE A 188 -17.32 -29.20 -0.02
N GLN A 189 -17.70 -27.94 0.19
CA GLN A 189 -17.18 -26.79 -0.56
C GLN A 189 -16.21 -26.02 0.32
N LEU A 190 -15.02 -25.75 -0.21
CA LEU A 190 -13.95 -25.02 0.47
C LEU A 190 -13.77 -23.65 -0.18
N GLN A 191 -14.03 -22.59 0.58
CA GLN A 191 -13.79 -21.24 0.11
C GLN A 191 -12.37 -20.78 0.42
N VAL A 192 -11.66 -20.31 -0.60
CA VAL A 192 -10.34 -19.70 -0.44
C VAL A 192 -10.51 -18.27 0.05
N VAL A 193 -10.45 -18.11 1.37
CA VAL A 193 -10.54 -16.83 2.09
C VAL A 193 -9.30 -15.96 1.85
N GLU A 194 -9.36 -14.71 2.29
CA GLU A 194 -8.30 -13.71 2.04
C GLU A 194 -6.91 -14.14 2.52
N ALA A 195 -6.85 -14.83 3.66
CA ALA A 195 -5.64 -15.37 4.24
C ALA A 195 -4.93 -16.39 3.32
N CYS A 196 -5.63 -16.98 2.36
CA CYS A 196 -5.09 -17.97 1.42
C CYS A 196 -4.66 -17.37 0.08
N SER A 197 -4.61 -16.03 -0.06
CA SER A 197 -4.12 -15.35 -1.27
C SER A 197 -2.63 -15.53 -1.54
N GLY A 198 -1.84 -16.00 -0.57
CA GLY A 198 -0.39 -16.18 -0.70
C GLY A 198 0.44 -14.90 -0.46
N LEU A 199 -0.21 -13.73 -0.31
CA LEU A 199 0.49 -12.47 -0.03
C LEU A 199 1.27 -12.50 1.29
N ARG A 200 0.74 -13.20 2.29
CA ARG A 200 1.38 -13.43 3.61
C ARG A 200 2.79 -13.97 3.51
N PHE A 201 3.07 -14.78 2.50
CA PHE A 201 4.40 -15.37 2.27
C PHE A 201 5.16 -14.63 1.18
N LEU A 202 4.46 -14.12 0.15
CA LEU A 202 5.08 -13.44 -0.98
C LEU A 202 5.88 -12.21 -0.55
N PHE A 203 5.29 -11.26 0.18
CA PHE A 203 5.99 -10.01 0.51
C PHE A 203 7.20 -10.21 1.43
N PRO A 204 7.11 -11.01 2.52
CA PRO A 204 8.29 -11.31 3.33
C PRO A 204 9.37 -12.08 2.56
N LEU A 205 8.99 -13.05 1.71
CA LEU A 205 9.94 -13.83 0.92
C LEU A 205 10.65 -12.96 -0.14
N MET A 206 9.93 -12.06 -0.81
CA MET A 206 10.51 -11.07 -1.72
C MET A 206 11.48 -10.13 -0.99
N THR A 207 11.14 -9.70 0.22
CA THR A 207 12.02 -8.85 1.05
C THR A 207 13.32 -9.58 1.40
N LEU A 208 13.22 -10.85 1.83
CA LEU A 208 14.40 -11.67 2.12
C LEU A 208 15.18 -12.02 0.86
N ALA A 209 14.52 -12.23 -0.27
CA ALA A 209 15.19 -12.46 -1.56
C ALA A 209 15.97 -11.22 -1.99
N LEU A 210 15.42 -10.01 -1.79
CA LEU A 210 16.11 -8.75 -2.05
C LEU A 210 17.34 -8.57 -1.13
N LEU A 211 17.20 -8.89 0.16
CA LEU A 211 18.30 -8.86 1.12
C LEU A 211 19.38 -9.91 0.79
N SER A 212 18.96 -11.12 0.43
CA SER A 212 19.85 -12.22 0.03
C SER A 212 20.59 -11.85 -1.25
N ALA A 213 19.90 -11.30 -2.24
CA ALA A 213 20.48 -10.78 -3.47
C ALA A 213 21.49 -9.66 -3.20
N TYR A 214 21.30 -8.83 -2.17
CA TYR A 214 22.28 -7.81 -1.77
C TYR A 214 23.59 -8.42 -1.23
N PHE A 215 23.49 -9.44 -0.39
CA PHE A 215 24.67 -10.14 0.14
C PHE A 215 25.29 -11.14 -0.85
N PHE A 216 24.54 -11.57 -1.87
CA PHE A 216 25.02 -12.44 -2.93
C PHE A 216 25.95 -11.67 -3.88
N LYS A 217 27.26 -11.72 -3.59
CA LYS A 217 28.33 -11.10 -4.37
C LYS A 217 28.60 -11.85 -5.69
N ASP A 218 27.59 -11.95 -6.55
CA ASP A 218 27.70 -12.54 -7.89
C ASP A 218 27.14 -11.57 -8.97
N ARG A 219 27.10 -12.01 -10.23
CA ARG A 219 26.65 -11.23 -11.38
C ARG A 219 25.21 -10.73 -11.18
N MET A 220 24.92 -9.53 -11.69
CA MET A 220 23.62 -8.87 -11.49
C MET A 220 22.43 -9.70 -11.99
N TRP A 221 22.57 -10.44 -13.09
CA TRP A 221 21.49 -11.29 -13.61
C TRP A 221 21.10 -12.40 -12.64
N LYS A 222 22.05 -12.99 -11.88
CA LYS A 222 21.76 -14.02 -10.87
C LYS A 222 21.01 -13.42 -9.68
N ARG A 223 21.38 -12.18 -9.30
CA ARG A 223 20.72 -11.42 -8.23
C ARG A 223 19.28 -11.06 -8.60
N ILE A 224 19.06 -10.64 -9.85
CA ILE A 224 17.73 -10.36 -10.40
C ILE A 224 16.90 -11.65 -10.47
N LEU A 225 17.49 -12.74 -10.98
CA LEU A 225 16.80 -14.03 -11.07
C LEU A 225 16.39 -14.56 -9.69
N LEU A 226 17.28 -14.50 -8.70
CA LEU A 226 16.98 -14.86 -7.30
C LEU A 226 15.84 -14.04 -6.69
N PHE A 227 15.75 -12.74 -7.03
CA PHE A 227 14.63 -11.93 -6.57
C PHE A 227 13.34 -12.31 -7.29
N LEU A 228 13.38 -12.44 -8.62
CA LEU A 228 12.19 -12.75 -9.42
C LEU A 228 11.66 -14.17 -9.17
N SER A 229 12.52 -15.12 -8.81
CA SER A 229 12.12 -16.50 -8.48
C SER A 229 11.32 -16.60 -7.19
N SER A 230 11.46 -15.65 -6.26
CA SER A 230 10.67 -15.64 -5.02
C SER A 230 9.16 -15.55 -5.28
N ILE A 231 8.75 -14.94 -6.39
CA ILE A 231 7.34 -14.83 -6.80
C ILE A 231 6.74 -16.20 -7.17
N PRO A 232 7.23 -16.93 -8.19
CA PRO A 232 6.71 -18.25 -8.52
C PRO A 232 6.92 -19.26 -7.39
N ILE A 233 8.03 -19.19 -6.63
CA ILE A 233 8.22 -20.05 -5.46
C ILE A 233 7.07 -19.86 -4.46
N SER A 234 6.74 -18.61 -4.11
CA SER A 234 5.64 -18.33 -3.17
C SER A 234 4.29 -18.80 -3.70
N ILE A 235 3.98 -18.57 -4.97
CA ILE A 235 2.72 -18.97 -5.61
C ILE A 235 2.57 -20.50 -5.60
N LEU A 236 3.61 -21.23 -5.99
CA LEU A 236 3.60 -22.70 -6.02
C LEU A 236 3.43 -23.29 -4.62
N LEU A 237 4.13 -22.73 -3.62
CA LEU A 237 3.99 -23.17 -2.24
C LEU A 237 2.61 -22.88 -1.66
N ASN A 238 2.01 -21.75 -2.00
CA ASN A 238 0.66 -21.42 -1.59
C ASN A 238 -0.37 -22.36 -2.25
N GLY A 239 -0.22 -22.67 -3.54
CA GLY A 239 -1.06 -23.66 -4.23
C GLY A 239 -0.94 -25.06 -3.61
N PHE A 240 0.29 -25.51 -3.34
CA PHE A 240 0.55 -26.77 -2.64
C PHE A 240 -0.11 -26.80 -1.25
N ARG A 241 0.02 -25.72 -0.47
CA ARG A 241 -0.64 -25.56 0.83
C ARG A 241 -2.15 -25.73 0.71
N ILE A 242 -2.79 -25.06 -0.25
CA ILE A 242 -4.25 -25.18 -0.47
C ILE A 242 -4.63 -26.62 -0.82
N GLY A 243 -3.86 -27.29 -1.68
CA GLY A 243 -4.08 -28.70 -2.02
C GLY A 243 -3.96 -29.62 -0.81
N VAL A 244 -2.95 -29.43 0.05
CA VAL A 244 -2.79 -30.18 1.30
C VAL A 244 -3.99 -29.94 2.22
N ILE A 245 -4.45 -28.70 2.37
CA ILE A 245 -5.64 -28.39 3.19
C ILE A 245 -6.87 -29.11 2.65
N GLY A 246 -7.11 -29.08 1.34
CA GLY A 246 -8.22 -29.79 0.72
C GLY A 246 -8.16 -31.29 0.97
N LEU A 247 -6.96 -31.89 0.89
CA LEU A 247 -6.74 -33.31 1.15
C LEU A 247 -7.06 -33.67 2.60
N LEU A 248 -6.66 -32.83 3.56
CA LEU A 248 -6.96 -33.04 4.98
C LEU A 248 -8.47 -32.98 5.25
N VAL A 249 -9.16 -32.00 4.65
CA VAL A 249 -10.61 -31.84 4.81
C VAL A 249 -11.37 -33.01 4.20
N GLU A 250 -10.94 -33.50 3.04
CA GLU A 250 -11.56 -34.66 2.39
C GLU A 250 -11.43 -35.93 3.25
N MET A 251 -10.25 -36.16 3.83
CA MET A 251 -9.98 -37.40 4.59
C MET A 251 -10.51 -37.37 6.03
N TRP A 252 -10.49 -36.22 6.69
CA TRP A 252 -10.79 -36.10 8.14
C TRP A 252 -11.93 -35.13 8.47
N GLY A 253 -12.57 -34.54 7.47
CA GLY A 253 -13.66 -33.58 7.64
C GLY A 253 -13.18 -32.18 8.05
N ARG A 254 -14.13 -31.24 8.14
CA ARG A 254 -13.84 -29.80 8.34
C ARG A 254 -13.06 -29.48 9.62
N GLY A 255 -13.30 -30.21 10.72
CA GLY A 255 -12.67 -29.94 12.02
C GLY A 255 -11.19 -30.33 12.13
N ALA A 256 -10.69 -31.18 11.23
CA ALA A 256 -9.27 -31.54 11.20
C ALA A 256 -8.39 -30.42 10.62
N ALA A 257 -9.00 -29.49 9.88
CA ALA A 257 -8.29 -28.38 9.29
C ALA A 257 -7.87 -27.36 10.37
N ASP A 258 -8.74 -26.98 11.32
CA ASP A 258 -8.48 -25.81 12.19
C ASP A 258 -7.15 -25.86 12.96
N GLY A 259 -6.78 -27.00 13.55
CA GLY A 259 -5.51 -27.14 14.30
C GLY A 259 -4.27 -27.24 13.40
N PHE A 260 -4.37 -27.97 12.28
CA PHE A 260 -3.28 -28.12 11.32
C PHE A 260 -3.06 -26.84 10.49
N LEU A 261 -4.16 -26.14 10.18
CA LEU A 261 -4.18 -24.86 9.49
C LEU A 261 -3.27 -23.90 10.22
N HIS A 262 -3.46 -23.63 11.51
CA HIS A 262 -2.61 -22.67 12.25
C HIS A 262 -1.11 -22.99 12.21
N LEU A 263 -0.72 -24.27 12.16
CA LEU A 263 0.69 -24.68 12.06
C LEU A 263 1.27 -24.47 10.65
N PHE A 264 0.46 -24.76 9.62
CA PHE A 264 0.82 -24.55 8.20
C PHE A 264 0.57 -23.09 7.72
N GLU A 265 -0.18 -22.28 8.48
CA GLU A 265 -0.51 -20.87 8.20
C GLU A 265 0.69 -19.94 8.45
N GLY A 266 1.57 -20.24 9.41
CA GLY A 266 2.44 -19.21 9.98
C GLY A 266 3.88 -19.18 9.48
N TRP A 267 4.58 -20.32 9.52
CA TRP A 267 6.05 -20.29 9.42
C TRP A 267 6.65 -21.45 8.62
N VAL A 268 5.99 -22.62 8.57
CA VAL A 268 6.53 -23.80 7.88
C VAL A 268 6.70 -23.54 6.40
N VAL A 269 5.65 -23.06 5.74
CA VAL A 269 5.66 -22.72 4.30
C VAL A 269 6.69 -21.63 4.01
N PHE A 270 6.81 -20.65 4.91
CA PHE A 270 7.81 -19.59 4.80
C PHE A 270 9.25 -20.11 4.92
N VAL A 271 9.55 -20.95 5.91
CA VAL A 271 10.88 -21.57 6.09
C VAL A 271 11.22 -22.46 4.90
N PHE A 272 10.25 -23.21 4.38
CA PHE A 272 10.45 -24.03 3.19
C PHE A 272 10.75 -23.17 1.96
N GLY A 273 10.01 -22.06 1.76
CA GLY A 273 10.30 -21.09 0.70
C GLY A 273 11.70 -20.45 0.83
N LEU A 274 12.12 -20.12 2.04
CA LEU A 274 13.48 -19.65 2.30
C LEU A 274 14.53 -20.72 2.00
N GLY A 275 14.25 -21.98 2.33
CA GLY A 275 15.09 -23.13 1.98
C GLY A 275 15.25 -23.29 0.46
N LEU A 276 14.16 -23.16 -0.30
CA LEU A 276 14.18 -23.20 -1.77
C LEU A 276 15.01 -22.05 -2.36
N LEU A 277 14.89 -20.83 -1.84
CA LEU A 277 15.77 -19.72 -2.24
C LEU A 277 17.24 -20.03 -1.92
N GLY A 278 17.54 -20.63 -0.75
CA GLY A 278 18.89 -21.05 -0.39
C GLY A 278 19.47 -22.10 -1.34
N VAL A 279 18.65 -23.09 -1.74
CA VAL A 279 19.01 -24.10 -2.74
C VAL A 279 19.26 -23.44 -4.10
N GLU A 280 18.39 -22.52 -4.52
CA GLU A 280 18.57 -21.75 -5.75
C GLU A 280 19.87 -20.95 -5.73
N MET A 281 20.18 -20.24 -4.64
CA MET A 281 21.45 -19.53 -4.47
C MET A 281 22.65 -20.48 -4.59
N TRP A 282 22.56 -21.67 -4.01
CA TRP A 282 23.60 -22.69 -4.10
C TRP A 282 23.80 -23.21 -5.53
N ILE A 283 22.71 -23.43 -6.27
CA ILE A 283 22.74 -23.82 -7.68
C ILE A 283 23.34 -22.69 -8.54
N LEU A 284 22.87 -21.45 -8.37
CA LEU A 284 23.34 -20.28 -9.10
C LEU A 284 24.82 -19.99 -8.87
N LYS A 285 25.34 -20.29 -7.67
CA LYS A 285 26.76 -20.20 -7.38
C LYS A 285 27.59 -21.20 -8.22
N LYS A 286 27.05 -22.38 -8.52
CA LYS A 286 27.72 -23.40 -9.34
C LYS A 286 27.66 -23.09 -10.84
N ILE A 287 26.60 -22.43 -11.31
CA ILE A 287 26.43 -22.08 -12.72
C ILE A 287 27.26 -20.83 -13.05
N CYS A 288 28.23 -20.96 -13.96
CA CYS A 288 29.14 -19.86 -14.36
C CYS A 288 29.73 -19.14 -13.13
N PRO A 289 30.58 -19.83 -12.33
CA PRO A 289 31.20 -19.22 -11.17
C PRO A 289 32.01 -18.00 -11.61
N ILE A 290 31.91 -16.90 -10.86
CA ILE A 290 32.92 -15.86 -10.98
C ILE A 290 34.22 -16.51 -10.55
N GLN A 291 35.12 -16.70 -11.49
CA GLN A 291 36.49 -17.08 -11.19
C GLN A 291 37.10 -15.88 -10.48
N GLN A 292 36.94 -15.84 -9.16
CA GLN A 292 37.77 -14.99 -8.34
C GLN A 292 39.19 -15.41 -8.70
N SER A 293 39.94 -14.49 -9.31
CA SER A 293 41.38 -14.65 -9.44
C SER A 293 41.92 -14.75 -8.03
N ILE A 294 42.01 -15.99 -7.54
CA ILE A 294 42.89 -16.32 -6.43
C ILE A 294 44.26 -16.23 -7.06
N ALA A 295 44.83 -15.01 -7.10
CA ALA A 295 46.27 -14.93 -7.07
C ALA A 295 46.67 -15.72 -5.81
N PRO A 296 47.46 -16.80 -5.92
CA PRO A 296 47.90 -17.53 -4.75
C PRO A 296 48.57 -16.54 -3.80
N PHE A 297 48.11 -16.51 -2.55
CA PHE A 297 48.66 -15.67 -1.48
C PHE A 297 50.04 -16.21 -1.01
N THR A 298 50.83 -16.76 -1.92
CA THR A 298 52.09 -17.44 -1.63
C THR A 298 53.07 -17.08 -2.72
N GLU A 299 53.73 -15.92 -2.58
CA GLU A 299 55.08 -15.60 -3.10
C GLU A 299 55.43 -14.11 -3.16
N ARG A 300 54.63 -13.20 -2.57
CA ARG A 300 55.00 -11.76 -2.52
C ARG A 300 55.63 -11.26 -1.22
N ASP A 301 55.91 -12.15 -0.26
CA ASP A 301 56.41 -11.79 1.08
C ASP A 301 57.79 -12.37 1.42
N LYS A 302 58.62 -12.73 0.41
CA LYS A 302 59.96 -13.29 0.64
C LYS A 302 61.13 -12.36 0.33
N ASN A 303 60.90 -11.11 -0.07
CA ASN A 303 61.98 -10.15 -0.20
C ASN A 303 61.55 -8.79 0.34
N PRO A 304 62.05 -8.36 1.51
CA PRO A 304 61.91 -6.98 1.94
C PRO A 304 62.94 -6.17 1.14
N GLU A 305 62.68 -5.93 -0.14
CA GLU A 305 63.32 -4.80 -0.79
C GLU A 305 62.78 -3.56 -0.10
N ILE A 306 63.67 -2.92 0.67
CA ILE A 306 63.48 -1.63 1.30
C ILE A 306 63.32 -0.62 0.17
N VAL A 307 62.11 -0.54 -0.39
CA VAL A 307 61.68 0.61 -1.17
C VAL A 307 61.37 1.67 -0.13
N THR A 308 62.34 2.55 0.12
CA THR A 308 62.11 3.85 0.77
C THR A 308 61.21 4.69 -0.14
N SER A 309 59.94 4.31 -0.23
CA SER A 309 58.88 5.22 -0.61
C SER A 309 58.68 6.12 0.60
N PRO A 310 58.56 7.45 0.45
CA PRO A 310 58.13 8.26 1.57
C PRO A 310 56.77 7.72 1.99
N THR A 311 56.68 7.19 3.21
CA THR A 311 55.40 6.94 3.87
C THR A 311 54.61 8.23 3.72
N PRO A 312 53.45 8.22 3.03
CA PRO A 312 52.51 9.29 3.25
C PRO A 312 52.14 9.09 4.72
N HIS A 313 52.72 9.92 5.58
CA HIS A 313 52.11 10.17 6.86
C HIS A 313 50.68 10.54 6.50
N LEU A 314 49.75 9.63 6.79
CA LEU A 314 48.34 9.96 6.90
C LEU A 314 48.32 10.99 8.02
N GLU A 315 48.58 12.25 7.64
CA GLU A 315 48.12 13.38 8.40
C GLU A 315 46.64 13.10 8.57
N LEU A 316 46.27 12.67 9.78
CA LEU A 316 44.95 12.85 10.32
C LEU A 316 44.74 14.36 10.25
N ARG A 317 44.36 14.83 9.06
CA ARG A 317 44.02 16.21 8.80
C ARG A 317 42.95 16.49 9.82
N ASP A 318 43.31 17.34 10.77
CA ASP A 318 42.47 17.74 11.89
C ASP A 318 41.19 18.29 11.26
N GLN A 319 40.19 17.41 11.09
CA GLN A 319 38.92 17.78 10.52
C GLN A 319 38.32 18.64 11.61
N GLY A 320 38.33 19.96 11.36
CA GLY A 320 37.75 20.94 12.27
C GLY A 320 36.36 20.51 12.73
N PRO A 321 35.84 21.09 13.82
CA PRO A 321 34.65 20.60 14.50
C PRO A 321 33.57 20.23 13.49
N ILE A 322 33.10 18.99 13.58
CA ILE A 322 32.03 18.44 12.76
C ILE A 322 30.80 19.35 12.93
N ARG A 323 30.64 20.34 12.04
CA ARG A 323 29.51 21.27 12.04
C ARG A 323 28.42 20.68 11.16
N PHE A 324 27.17 20.88 11.57
CA PHE A 324 26.06 20.53 10.69
C PHE A 324 26.18 21.28 9.37
N PRO A 325 26.08 20.59 8.22
CA PRO A 325 25.97 21.30 6.96
C PRO A 325 24.72 22.18 7.03
N TRP A 326 24.84 23.46 6.64
CA TRP A 326 23.70 24.39 6.65
C TRP A 326 22.51 23.84 5.86
N ALA A 327 22.76 23.07 4.80
CA ALA A 327 21.74 22.33 4.08
C ALA A 327 20.86 21.46 5.01
N PHE A 328 21.45 20.74 5.97
CA PHE A 328 20.68 19.93 6.93
C PHE A 328 19.84 20.78 7.88
N VAL A 329 20.39 21.88 8.40
CA VAL A 329 19.65 22.81 9.26
C VAL A 329 18.48 23.44 8.49
N THR A 330 18.70 23.86 7.25
CA THR A 330 17.65 24.37 6.37
C THR A 330 16.59 23.31 6.09
N ALA A 331 16.99 22.07 5.81
CA ALA A 331 16.05 20.96 5.62
C ALA A 331 15.16 20.74 6.86
N LEU A 332 15.74 20.71 8.06
CA LEU A 332 14.96 20.60 9.31
C LEU A 332 14.01 21.79 9.50
N GLY A 333 14.48 23.01 9.27
CA GLY A 333 13.64 24.22 9.33
C GLY A 333 12.46 24.18 8.36
N ILE A 334 12.67 23.67 7.14
CA ILE A 334 11.62 23.48 6.13
C ILE A 334 10.59 22.44 6.61
N ILE A 335 11.03 21.30 7.13
CA ILE A 335 10.12 20.25 7.61
C ILE A 335 9.29 20.73 8.79
N ILE A 336 9.91 21.44 9.75
CA ILE A 336 9.21 21.98 10.91
C ILE A 336 8.19 23.04 10.48
N SER A 337 8.60 24.03 9.69
CA SER A 337 7.72 25.13 9.26
C SER A 337 6.54 24.62 8.42
N LEU A 338 6.80 23.82 7.40
CA LEU A 338 5.74 23.29 6.54
C LEU A 338 4.92 22.20 7.25
N GLY A 339 5.53 21.42 8.14
CA GLY A 339 4.82 20.45 8.99
C GLY A 339 3.84 21.13 9.94
N MET A 340 4.22 22.25 10.55
CA MET A 340 3.30 23.09 11.33
C MET A 340 2.14 23.62 10.49
N VAL A 341 2.40 24.08 9.25
CA VAL A 341 1.35 24.51 8.32
C VAL A 341 0.41 23.35 7.99
N SER A 342 0.95 22.16 7.70
CA SER A 342 0.14 20.97 7.44
C SER A 342 -0.78 20.62 8.62
N ASN A 343 -0.24 20.60 9.85
CA ASN A 343 -1.02 20.23 11.03
C ASN A 343 -2.10 21.28 11.36
N GLN A 344 -1.82 22.57 11.11
CA GLN A 344 -2.84 23.63 11.25
C GLN A 344 -3.97 23.48 10.22
N LEU A 345 -3.66 23.04 9.00
CA LEU A 345 -4.67 22.81 7.98
C LEU A 345 -5.54 21.60 8.29
N ASP A 346 -4.98 20.55 8.90
CA ASP A 346 -5.74 19.39 9.36
C ASP A 346 -6.68 19.74 10.51
N ALA A 347 -6.25 20.61 11.43
CA ALA A 347 -7.06 21.09 12.55
C ALA A 347 -8.18 22.07 12.15
N ARG A 348 -8.19 22.54 10.89
CA ARG A 348 -9.24 23.44 10.39
C ARG A 348 -10.54 22.66 10.19
N GLU A 349 -11.58 23.04 10.92
CA GLU A 349 -12.93 22.54 10.65
C GLU A 349 -13.37 22.90 9.23
N GLU A 350 -13.76 21.89 8.45
CA GLU A 350 -14.32 22.10 7.12
C GLU A 350 -15.80 22.52 7.23
N MET A 351 -16.13 23.63 6.58
CA MET A 351 -17.50 24.13 6.52
C MET A 351 -18.26 23.38 5.42
N ALA A 352 -18.95 22.31 5.80
CA ALA A 352 -19.87 21.61 4.89
C ALA A 352 -21.10 22.49 4.56
N SER A 353 -21.66 22.32 3.36
CA SER A 353 -22.90 23.01 3.00
C SER A 353 -24.05 22.55 3.91
N PRO A 354 -24.94 23.47 4.34
CA PRO A 354 -26.24 23.08 4.87
C PRO A 354 -26.96 22.16 3.88
N ARG A 355 -27.50 21.06 4.39
CA ARG A 355 -28.28 20.05 3.66
C ARG A 355 -29.31 19.41 4.58
N GLN A 356 -30.31 18.74 4.00
CA GLN A 356 -31.23 17.89 4.75
C GLN A 356 -30.60 16.54 5.07
N THR A 357 -31.03 15.90 6.16
CA THR A 357 -30.53 14.58 6.59
C THR A 357 -31.24 13.47 5.82
N PHE A 358 -30.60 12.32 5.61
CA PHE A 358 -31.27 11.19 4.95
C PHE A 358 -32.36 10.52 5.79
N LEU A 359 -32.46 10.84 7.08
CA LEU A 359 -33.55 10.38 7.94
C LEU A 359 -34.92 10.84 7.42
N ASP A 360 -34.96 12.01 6.77
CA ASP A 360 -36.17 12.60 6.20
C ASP A 360 -36.35 12.28 4.70
N PHE A 361 -35.48 11.43 4.14
CA PHE A 361 -35.52 11.11 2.71
C PHE A 361 -36.80 10.34 2.34
N PRO A 362 -37.53 10.72 1.28
CA PRO A 362 -38.85 10.20 1.00
C PRO A 362 -38.82 8.72 0.60
N LEU A 363 -39.65 7.92 1.28
CA LEU A 363 -39.88 6.51 0.91
C LEU A 363 -40.90 6.35 -0.21
N VAL A 364 -41.66 7.38 -0.56
CA VAL A 364 -42.59 7.34 -1.68
C VAL A 364 -42.17 8.38 -2.71
N ILE A 365 -41.85 7.94 -3.93
CA ILE A 365 -41.43 8.79 -5.03
C ILE A 365 -42.28 8.44 -6.27
N LYS A 366 -43.34 9.22 -6.52
CA LYS A 366 -44.37 8.93 -7.53
C LYS A 366 -44.96 7.53 -7.33
N SER A 367 -44.74 6.60 -8.26
CA SER A 367 -45.22 5.22 -8.21
C SER A 367 -44.30 4.28 -7.44
N TRP A 368 -43.15 4.75 -6.95
CA TRP A 368 -42.16 3.92 -6.27
C TRP A 368 -42.32 3.98 -4.75
N GLU A 369 -42.39 2.82 -4.12
CA GLU A 369 -42.43 2.64 -2.67
C GLU A 369 -41.15 1.99 -2.16
N GLY A 370 -40.47 2.65 -1.24
CA GLY A 370 -39.19 2.27 -0.67
C GLY A 370 -39.33 1.60 0.70
N ARG A 371 -38.53 0.56 0.94
CA ARG A 371 -38.33 -0.03 2.27
C ARG A 371 -36.87 0.12 2.65
N THR A 372 -36.60 0.77 3.78
CA THR A 372 -35.24 0.97 4.27
C THR A 372 -34.63 -0.34 4.74
N SER A 373 -33.31 -0.43 4.59
CA SER A 373 -32.49 -1.48 5.18
C SER A 373 -31.29 -0.83 5.88
N ALA A 374 -30.71 -1.54 6.83
CA ALA A 374 -29.53 -1.08 7.56
C ALA A 374 -28.27 -1.79 7.01
N LEU A 375 -27.15 -1.08 6.99
CA LEU A 375 -25.85 -1.70 6.78
C LEU A 375 -25.36 -2.36 8.07
N ASP A 376 -24.66 -3.50 7.95
CA ASP A 376 -23.99 -4.11 9.10
C ASP A 376 -22.94 -3.16 9.69
N GLN A 377 -22.79 -3.18 11.01
CA GLN A 377 -21.88 -2.29 11.74
C GLN A 377 -20.44 -2.35 11.22
N GLN A 378 -19.96 -3.53 10.82
CA GLN A 378 -18.63 -3.70 10.22
C GLN A 378 -18.41 -2.82 8.97
N TYR A 379 -19.44 -2.62 8.15
CA TYR A 379 -19.33 -1.76 6.97
C TYR A 379 -19.39 -0.30 7.35
N ILE A 380 -20.22 0.07 8.34
CA ILE A 380 -20.30 1.45 8.85
C ILE A 380 -18.94 1.88 9.42
N ASP A 381 -18.31 1.03 10.22
CA ASP A 381 -17.02 1.30 10.88
C ASP A 381 -15.86 1.44 9.88
N VAL A 382 -15.93 0.73 8.75
CA VAL A 382 -14.92 0.78 7.69
C VAL A 382 -15.15 1.94 6.73
N LEU A 383 -16.39 2.17 6.31
CA LEU A 383 -16.74 3.20 5.32
C LEU A 383 -16.68 4.61 5.93
N ARG A 384 -17.02 4.74 7.22
CA ARG A 384 -16.92 5.98 8.01
C ARG A 384 -17.58 7.19 7.32
N PHE A 385 -18.70 6.98 6.64
CA PHE A 385 -19.55 8.07 6.13
C PHE A 385 -20.20 8.83 7.30
N ASP A 386 -20.62 10.07 7.07
CA ASP A 386 -21.31 10.90 8.07
C ASP A 386 -22.83 10.68 8.08
N ASP A 387 -23.39 10.33 6.91
CA ASP A 387 -24.81 10.02 6.75
C ASP A 387 -24.98 9.09 5.55
N TYR A 388 -25.98 8.21 5.59
CA TYR A 388 -26.26 7.29 4.50
C TYR A 388 -27.75 7.02 4.36
N PHE A 389 -28.13 6.60 3.15
CA PHE A 389 -29.46 6.11 2.84
C PHE A 389 -29.34 4.77 2.13
N LEU A 390 -30.10 3.78 2.55
CA LEU A 390 -30.18 2.48 1.92
C LEU A 390 -31.64 2.00 1.91
N ALA A 391 -32.21 1.81 0.73
CA ALA A 391 -33.58 1.33 0.58
C ALA A 391 -33.79 0.57 -0.73
N ASP A 392 -34.70 -0.39 -0.69
CA ASP A 392 -35.21 -1.08 -1.87
C ASP A 392 -36.53 -0.45 -2.31
N TYR A 393 -36.53 0.16 -3.48
CA TYR A 393 -37.72 0.74 -4.10
C TYR A 393 -38.39 -0.26 -5.04
N ARG A 394 -39.71 -0.41 -4.92
CA ARG A 394 -40.55 -1.20 -5.82
C ARG A 394 -41.53 -0.28 -6.53
N ASP A 395 -41.68 -0.46 -7.83
CA ASP A 395 -42.70 0.25 -8.60
C ASP A 395 -44.06 -0.40 -8.35
N THR A 396 -45.09 0.41 -8.11
CA THR A 396 -46.46 -0.10 -7.95
C THR A 396 -47.00 -0.72 -9.24
N VAL A 397 -46.42 -0.39 -10.40
CA VAL A 397 -46.77 -0.98 -11.70
C VAL A 397 -46.03 -2.30 -11.95
N ASN A 398 -44.77 -2.43 -11.51
CA ASN A 398 -43.96 -3.64 -11.69
C ASN A 398 -43.15 -3.96 -10.42
N PRO A 399 -43.77 -4.65 -9.43
CA PRO A 399 -43.18 -4.84 -8.10
C PRO A 399 -42.09 -5.91 -8.04
N ASP A 400 -41.93 -6.71 -9.09
CA ASP A 400 -41.03 -7.87 -9.13
C ASP A 400 -39.55 -7.49 -9.40
N HIS A 401 -39.29 -6.24 -9.79
CA HIS A 401 -37.95 -5.74 -10.12
C HIS A 401 -37.59 -4.56 -9.20
N PRO A 402 -37.22 -4.83 -7.93
CA PRO A 402 -36.82 -3.78 -7.00
C PRO A 402 -35.50 -3.13 -7.44
N ILE A 403 -35.40 -1.82 -7.21
CA ILE A 403 -34.16 -1.05 -7.36
C ILE A 403 -33.63 -0.72 -5.97
N ASN A 404 -32.43 -1.21 -5.66
CA ASN A 404 -31.70 -0.81 -4.46
C ASN A 404 -31.06 0.56 -4.69
N LEU A 405 -31.42 1.53 -3.85
CA LEU A 405 -30.75 2.83 -3.76
C LEU A 405 -29.82 2.83 -2.55
N TYR A 406 -28.57 3.16 -2.80
CA TYR A 406 -27.58 3.43 -1.78
C TYR A 406 -26.97 4.83 -2.00
N VAL A 407 -26.99 5.65 -0.95
CA VAL A 407 -26.33 6.96 -0.94
C VAL A 407 -25.45 7.04 0.29
N ALA A 408 -24.18 7.41 0.12
CA ALA A 408 -23.27 7.66 1.22
C ALA A 408 -22.72 9.07 1.12
N TYR A 409 -22.95 9.86 2.16
CA TYR A 409 -22.50 11.24 2.27
C TYR A 409 -21.32 11.38 3.23
N TYR A 410 -20.36 12.19 2.81
CA TYR A 410 -19.18 12.54 3.58
C TYR A 410 -19.18 14.05 3.75
N LYS A 411 -19.26 14.51 5.00
CA LYS A 411 -19.14 15.90 5.42
C LYS A 411 -17.71 16.40 5.25
N SER A 412 -16.75 15.55 5.60
CA SER A 412 -15.33 15.78 5.34
C SER A 412 -14.72 14.48 4.86
N GLN A 413 -13.90 14.56 3.82
CA GLN A 413 -13.13 13.43 3.32
C GLN A 413 -11.67 13.64 3.71
N ARG A 414 -11.38 13.44 5.00
CA ARG A 414 -10.04 13.50 5.59
C ARG A 414 -9.82 12.33 6.53
N SER A 415 -8.57 12.11 6.95
CA SER A 415 -8.24 11.21 8.07
C SER A 415 -8.80 9.78 7.99
N GLY A 416 -8.90 9.20 6.78
CA GLY A 416 -9.45 7.85 6.57
C GLY A 416 -10.84 7.81 5.96
N GLN A 417 -11.59 8.91 6.05
CA GLN A 417 -12.91 9.03 5.44
C GLN A 417 -12.73 9.46 4.00
N SER A 418 -13.06 8.60 3.04
CA SER A 418 -13.11 9.02 1.65
C SER A 418 -13.96 8.10 0.81
N ILE A 419 -14.66 8.72 -0.13
CA ILE A 419 -15.41 8.03 -1.14
C ILE A 419 -14.45 7.19 -2.01
N HIS A 420 -14.82 5.93 -2.22
CA HIS A 420 -14.20 5.05 -3.19
C HIS A 420 -15.25 4.46 -4.13
N SER A 421 -14.78 3.95 -5.25
CA SER A 421 -15.64 3.36 -6.26
C SER A 421 -16.18 2.00 -5.82
N PRO A 422 -17.45 1.68 -6.11
CA PRO A 422 -18.00 0.34 -5.94
C PRO A 422 -17.12 -0.75 -6.58
N LYS A 423 -16.36 -0.42 -7.64
CA LYS A 423 -15.42 -1.34 -8.29
C LYS A 423 -14.35 -1.90 -7.34
N SER A 424 -14.04 -1.20 -6.25
CA SER A 424 -13.07 -1.67 -5.23
C SER A 424 -13.69 -2.63 -4.20
N CYS A 425 -15.02 -2.60 -4.00
CA CYS A 425 -15.70 -3.40 -2.98
C CYS A 425 -16.48 -4.59 -3.55
N ILE A 426 -17.02 -4.43 -4.77
CA ILE A 426 -17.80 -5.47 -5.47
C ILE A 426 -17.02 -6.80 -5.56
N PRO A 427 -15.74 -6.82 -6.00
CA PRO A 427 -14.96 -8.05 -6.02
C PRO A 427 -14.77 -8.70 -4.65
N GLY A 428 -14.68 -7.89 -3.58
CA GLY A 428 -14.59 -8.38 -2.20
C GLY A 428 -15.83 -9.17 -1.75
N GLY A 429 -17.01 -8.86 -2.30
CA GLY A 429 -18.26 -9.59 -2.04
C GLY A 429 -18.46 -10.87 -2.88
N GLY A 430 -17.45 -11.25 -3.68
CA GLY A 430 -17.50 -12.40 -4.59
C GLY A 430 -18.15 -12.11 -5.95
N TRP A 431 -18.38 -10.84 -6.30
CA TRP A 431 -18.94 -10.46 -7.59
C TRP A 431 -17.84 -10.20 -8.62
N THR A 432 -18.01 -10.70 -9.84
CA THR A 432 -17.11 -10.43 -10.97
C THR A 432 -17.68 -9.31 -11.82
N ILE A 433 -16.84 -8.34 -12.19
CA ILE A 433 -17.23 -7.24 -13.09
C ILE A 433 -17.02 -7.71 -14.53
N THR A 434 -18.10 -7.88 -15.28
CA THR A 434 -18.05 -8.36 -16.68
C THR A 434 -17.98 -7.22 -17.68
N SER A 435 -18.55 -6.06 -17.36
CA SER A 435 -18.53 -4.87 -18.21
C SER A 435 -18.58 -3.60 -17.36
N SER A 436 -17.91 -2.55 -17.85
CA SER A 436 -17.93 -1.21 -17.25
C SER A 436 -17.88 -0.17 -18.36
N LYS A 437 -18.87 0.71 -18.42
CA LYS A 437 -18.92 1.83 -19.37
C LYS A 437 -19.55 3.07 -18.74
N THR A 438 -19.31 4.23 -19.32
CA THR A 438 -19.99 5.47 -18.93
C THR A 438 -21.22 5.66 -19.81
N ILE A 439 -22.36 5.98 -19.20
CA ILE A 439 -23.61 6.29 -19.89
C ILE A 439 -24.06 7.71 -19.54
N SER A 440 -24.77 8.36 -20.46
CA SER A 440 -25.35 9.68 -20.22
C SER A 440 -26.85 9.55 -19.92
N ILE A 441 -27.27 10.09 -18.77
CA ILE A 441 -28.64 10.02 -18.26
C ILE A 441 -29.31 11.39 -18.43
N PRO A 442 -30.40 11.49 -19.22
CA PRO A 442 -31.14 12.74 -19.36
C PRO A 442 -31.79 13.16 -18.04
N THR A 443 -31.71 14.43 -17.68
CA THR A 443 -32.46 15.00 -16.55
C THR A 443 -33.88 15.41 -16.98
N GLN A 444 -34.75 15.69 -16.00
CA GLN A 444 -36.10 16.22 -16.29
C GLN A 444 -36.07 17.61 -16.93
N THR A 445 -34.97 18.35 -16.79
CA THR A 445 -34.77 19.70 -17.32
C THR A 445 -34.21 19.73 -18.75
N GLY A 446 -34.00 18.56 -19.39
CA GLY A 446 -33.44 18.44 -20.74
C GLY A 446 -31.91 18.51 -20.80
N GLN A 447 -31.23 18.64 -19.66
CA GLN A 447 -29.79 18.43 -19.55
C GLN A 447 -29.48 16.93 -19.44
N SER A 448 -28.20 16.56 -19.36
CA SER A 448 -27.80 15.18 -19.08
C SER A 448 -26.63 15.17 -18.11
N PHE A 449 -26.49 14.07 -17.36
CA PHE A 449 -25.34 13.82 -16.51
C PHE A 449 -24.79 12.43 -16.78
N ASP A 450 -23.50 12.26 -16.55
CA ASP A 450 -22.84 10.97 -16.77
C ASP A 450 -22.89 10.10 -15.51
N ALA A 451 -23.11 8.80 -15.72
CA ALA A 451 -23.04 7.77 -14.69
C ALA A 451 -22.20 6.57 -15.18
N ASN A 452 -21.55 5.88 -14.26
CA ASN A 452 -20.91 4.60 -14.56
C ASN A 452 -21.97 3.50 -14.54
N GLU A 453 -22.04 2.72 -15.61
CA GLU A 453 -22.77 1.46 -15.69
C GLU A 453 -21.78 0.30 -15.55
N VAL A 454 -22.01 -0.55 -14.57
CA VAL A 454 -21.20 -1.74 -14.30
C VAL A 454 -22.10 -2.96 -14.25
N MET A 455 -21.78 -3.95 -15.09
CA MET A 455 -22.41 -5.26 -15.05
C MET A 455 -21.61 -6.16 -14.11
N ILE A 456 -22.30 -6.75 -13.14
CA ILE A 456 -21.69 -7.66 -12.18
C ILE A 456 -22.40 -9.00 -12.19
N THR A 457 -21.63 -10.06 -12.02
CA THR A 457 -22.13 -11.44 -12.02
C THR A 457 -21.59 -12.20 -10.82
N LYS A 458 -22.45 -12.99 -10.19
CA LYS A 458 -22.08 -13.92 -9.12
C LYS A 458 -22.93 -15.16 -9.29
N ASP A 459 -22.27 -16.29 -9.50
CA ASP A 459 -22.91 -17.55 -9.86
C ASP A 459 -23.82 -17.34 -11.09
N ASP A 460 -25.09 -17.73 -11.03
CA ASP A 460 -26.09 -17.48 -12.09
C ASP A 460 -26.80 -16.13 -11.99
N THR A 461 -26.46 -15.31 -10.98
CA THR A 461 -27.12 -14.02 -10.76
C THR A 461 -26.36 -12.89 -11.44
N ARG A 462 -27.10 -12.07 -12.17
CA ARG A 462 -26.57 -10.87 -12.84
C ARG A 462 -27.20 -9.63 -12.22
N GLN A 463 -26.42 -8.57 -12.04
CA GLN A 463 -26.92 -7.28 -11.58
C GLN A 463 -26.33 -6.15 -12.42
N LEU A 464 -27.15 -5.13 -12.63
CA LEU A 464 -26.74 -3.88 -13.25
C LEU A 464 -26.59 -2.82 -12.16
N VAL A 465 -25.41 -2.20 -12.08
CA VAL A 465 -25.09 -1.15 -11.12
C VAL A 465 -24.87 0.15 -11.86
N LEU A 466 -25.66 1.17 -11.53
CA LEU A 466 -25.40 2.55 -11.93
C LEU A 466 -24.83 3.33 -10.75
N TYR A 467 -23.74 4.06 -10.92
CA TYR A 467 -23.24 4.92 -9.85
C TYR A 467 -22.54 6.18 -10.37
N TRP A 468 -22.56 7.23 -9.56
CA TRP A 468 -21.84 8.47 -9.81
C TRP A 468 -21.47 9.13 -8.48
N PHE A 469 -20.53 10.06 -8.57
CA PHE A 469 -20.06 10.84 -7.43
C PHE A 469 -20.58 12.27 -7.56
N GLN A 470 -21.16 12.80 -6.47
CA GLN A 470 -21.54 14.21 -6.37
C GLN A 470 -20.52 14.95 -5.52
N GLN A 471 -19.85 15.94 -6.08
CA GLN A 471 -18.98 16.88 -5.36
C GLN A 471 -19.42 18.30 -5.69
N ARG A 472 -20.19 18.91 -4.79
CA ARG A 472 -20.81 20.24 -5.00
C ARG A 472 -21.68 20.21 -6.25
N GLN A 473 -21.62 21.22 -7.11
CA GLN A 473 -22.33 21.25 -8.40
C GLN A 473 -21.78 20.28 -9.48
N ARG A 474 -20.79 19.43 -9.17
CA ARG A 474 -20.18 18.52 -10.16
C ARG A 474 -20.60 17.08 -9.93
N ILE A 475 -21.10 16.45 -10.99
CA ILE A 475 -21.25 15.00 -11.10
C ILE A 475 -20.00 14.45 -11.77
N GLN A 476 -19.38 13.44 -11.16
CA GLN A 476 -18.17 12.81 -11.67
C GLN A 476 -18.34 11.29 -11.76
N THR A 477 -17.79 10.72 -12.82
CA THR A 477 -17.72 9.27 -13.04
C THR A 477 -16.30 8.72 -12.91
N ASN A 478 -15.29 9.58 -13.06
CA ASN A 478 -13.89 9.21 -12.97
C ASN A 478 -13.36 9.38 -11.53
N GLU A 479 -12.92 8.27 -10.94
CA GLU A 479 -12.35 8.21 -9.58
C GLU A 479 -11.15 9.13 -9.37
N TYR A 480 -10.31 9.29 -10.39
CA TYR A 480 -9.15 10.18 -10.33
C TYR A 480 -9.56 11.65 -10.32
N LEU A 481 -10.60 12.01 -11.09
CA LEU A 481 -11.14 13.36 -11.07
C LEU A 481 -11.81 13.68 -9.73
N VAL A 482 -12.47 12.71 -9.11
CA VAL A 482 -13.02 12.86 -7.75
C VAL A 482 -11.92 13.25 -6.76
N LYS A 483 -10.77 12.56 -6.80
CA LYS A 483 -9.62 12.89 -5.93
C LYS A 483 -8.96 14.22 -6.29
N LEU A 484 -8.86 14.55 -7.58
CA LEU A 484 -8.30 15.82 -8.05
C LEU A 484 -9.17 17.02 -7.62
N PHE A 485 -10.50 16.92 -7.76
CA PHE A 485 -11.41 17.96 -7.33
C PHE A 485 -11.51 18.06 -5.81
N LEU A 486 -11.34 16.94 -5.09
CA LEU A 486 -11.20 16.94 -3.64
C LEU A 486 -10.04 17.84 -3.20
N LEU A 487 -8.86 17.61 -3.80
CA LEU A 487 -7.66 18.40 -3.58
C LEU A 487 -7.89 19.88 -3.95
N TRP A 488 -8.48 20.14 -5.12
CA TRP A 488 -8.75 21.49 -5.60
C TRP A 488 -9.71 22.27 -4.69
N ASP A 489 -10.78 21.62 -4.22
CA ASP A 489 -11.78 22.23 -3.35
C ASP A 489 -11.24 22.44 -1.94
N SER A 490 -10.43 21.51 -1.44
CA SER A 490 -9.74 21.69 -0.16
C SER A 490 -8.83 22.92 -0.19
N LEU A 491 -8.17 23.20 -1.31
CA LEU A 491 -7.30 24.37 -1.50
C LEU A 491 -8.08 25.67 -1.71
N THR A 492 -9.07 25.66 -2.60
CA THR A 492 -9.73 26.88 -3.06
C THR A 492 -10.96 27.28 -2.23
N ARG A 493 -11.60 26.31 -1.56
CA ARG A 493 -12.86 26.51 -0.83
C ARG A 493 -12.81 26.05 0.62
N GLY A 494 -11.80 25.27 1.03
CA GLY A 494 -11.65 24.78 2.40
C GLY A 494 -12.73 23.79 2.84
N ARG A 495 -13.23 22.97 1.90
CA ARG A 495 -14.25 21.93 2.13
C ARG A 495 -14.09 20.78 1.15
N THR A 496 -14.39 19.56 1.59
CA THR A 496 -14.22 18.31 0.82
C THR A 496 -15.46 17.42 0.80
N ASP A 497 -16.63 18.02 1.09
CA ASP A 497 -17.89 17.30 1.17
C ASP A 497 -18.31 16.70 -0.19
N GLY A 498 -18.85 15.50 -0.14
CA GLY A 498 -19.20 14.72 -1.32
C GLY A 498 -20.14 13.57 -1.01
N ALA A 499 -20.74 12.99 -2.04
CA ALA A 499 -21.54 11.79 -1.90
C ALA A 499 -21.30 10.78 -3.04
N LEU A 500 -21.45 9.50 -2.72
CA LEU A 500 -21.58 8.42 -3.69
C LEU A 500 -23.06 8.05 -3.79
N ILE A 501 -23.59 8.04 -5.01
CA ILE A 501 -24.93 7.54 -5.31
C ILE A 501 -24.76 6.25 -6.10
N ARG A 502 -25.45 5.18 -5.68
CA ARG A 502 -25.47 3.88 -6.34
C ARG A 502 -26.89 3.37 -6.45
N LEU A 503 -27.25 2.93 -7.65
CA LEU A 503 -28.48 2.20 -7.97
C LEU A 503 -28.09 0.79 -8.39
N THR A 504 -28.84 -0.21 -7.93
CA THR A 504 -28.58 -1.60 -8.29
C THR A 504 -29.90 -2.31 -8.58
N ALA A 505 -29.97 -3.01 -9.71
CA ALA A 505 -31.11 -3.85 -10.07
C ALA A 505 -30.62 -5.25 -10.47
N MET A 506 -31.39 -6.26 -10.10
CA MET A 506 -31.16 -7.64 -10.54
C MET A 506 -31.62 -7.81 -11.98
N ILE A 507 -30.90 -8.62 -12.76
CA ILE A 507 -31.30 -9.04 -14.10
C ILE A 507 -31.70 -10.51 -14.04
N PRO A 508 -33.00 -10.83 -14.04
CA PRO A 508 -33.49 -12.20 -14.12
C PRO A 508 -32.96 -12.94 -15.37
N PRO A 509 -32.84 -14.28 -15.34
CA PRO A 509 -32.30 -15.06 -16.46
C PRO A 509 -33.05 -14.87 -17.79
N ASN A 510 -34.36 -14.61 -17.72
CA ASN A 510 -35.25 -14.54 -18.89
C ASN A 510 -35.59 -13.12 -19.34
N GLU A 511 -34.98 -12.10 -18.73
CA GLU A 511 -35.30 -10.70 -19.02
C GLU A 511 -34.22 -10.03 -19.88
N ASP A 512 -34.64 -9.10 -20.74
CA ASP A 512 -33.74 -8.30 -21.57
C ASP A 512 -33.00 -7.28 -20.70
N GLU A 513 -31.66 -7.29 -20.77
CA GLU A 513 -30.78 -6.33 -20.14
C GLU A 513 -31.15 -4.88 -20.51
N ALA A 514 -31.62 -4.66 -21.74
CA ALA A 514 -32.03 -3.32 -22.17
C ALA A 514 -33.25 -2.80 -21.40
N ALA A 515 -34.19 -3.67 -21.02
CA ALA A 515 -35.38 -3.29 -20.24
C ALA A 515 -35.00 -2.88 -18.83
N VAL A 516 -34.20 -3.69 -18.13
CA VAL A 516 -33.69 -3.38 -16.78
C VAL A 516 -32.86 -2.10 -16.78
N ARG A 517 -32.00 -1.92 -17.80
CA ARG A 517 -31.25 -0.68 -17.99
C ARG A 517 -32.16 0.54 -18.14
N GLN A 518 -33.21 0.45 -18.95
CA GLN A 518 -34.16 1.56 -19.13
C GLN A 518 -34.88 1.90 -17.83
N GLN A 519 -35.30 0.88 -17.06
CA GLN A 519 -35.94 1.08 -15.76
C GLN A 519 -35.01 1.80 -14.77
N LEU A 520 -33.75 1.34 -14.67
CA LEU A 520 -32.72 1.99 -13.85
C LEU A 520 -32.46 3.44 -14.27
N ILE A 521 -32.35 3.70 -15.58
CA ILE A 521 -32.18 5.06 -16.11
C ILE A 521 -33.39 5.91 -15.72
N GLN A 522 -34.63 5.44 -15.94
CA GLN A 522 -35.85 6.18 -15.60
C GLN A 522 -35.93 6.50 -14.11
N PHE A 523 -35.58 5.56 -13.24
CA PHE A 523 -35.52 5.78 -11.80
C PHE A 523 -34.42 6.79 -11.43
N ALA A 524 -33.25 6.73 -12.08
CA ALA A 524 -32.18 7.73 -11.91
C ALA A 524 -32.66 9.15 -12.27
N LYS A 525 -33.41 9.31 -13.37
CA LYS A 525 -34.02 10.61 -13.75
C LYS A 525 -35.01 11.12 -12.72
N LEU A 526 -35.72 10.20 -12.07
CA LEU A 526 -36.72 10.52 -11.07
C LEU A 526 -36.07 11.03 -9.78
N ILE A 527 -35.01 10.35 -9.34
CA ILE A 527 -34.43 10.57 -8.02
C ILE A 527 -33.40 11.69 -7.96
N GLN A 528 -32.73 12.00 -9.06
CA GLN A 528 -31.72 13.05 -9.11
C GLN A 528 -32.20 14.41 -8.55
N PRO A 529 -33.38 14.95 -8.94
CA PRO A 529 -33.87 16.21 -8.36
C PRO A 529 -34.28 16.05 -6.90
N THR A 530 -34.77 14.89 -6.49
CA THR A 530 -35.14 14.59 -5.09
C THR A 530 -33.92 14.53 -4.19
N LEU A 531 -32.75 14.14 -4.71
CA LEU A 531 -31.49 14.10 -3.97
C LEU A 531 -30.88 15.49 -3.74
N ALA A 532 -31.18 16.49 -4.56
CA ALA A 532 -30.51 17.80 -4.53
C ALA A 532 -30.51 18.52 -3.15
N PRO A 533 -31.58 18.47 -2.33
CA PRO A 533 -31.58 19.06 -0.99
C PRO A 533 -30.73 18.30 0.05
N TYR A 534 -30.43 17.02 -0.23
CA TYR A 534 -29.71 16.11 0.67
C TYR A 534 -28.24 15.95 0.30
N LEU A 535 -27.83 16.49 -0.86
CA LEU A 535 -26.49 16.39 -1.40
C LEU A 535 -25.74 17.73 -1.28
N PRO A 536 -24.40 17.70 -1.31
CA PRO A 536 -23.60 18.92 -1.24
C PRO A 536 -23.76 19.73 -2.53
N ASN A 537 -24.08 21.01 -2.39
CA ASN A 537 -24.16 21.99 -3.49
C ASN A 537 -22.92 22.90 -3.56
#